data_AF-A0A377AXC1-F1
#
_entry.id   AF-A0A377AXC1-F1
#
_cell.length_a   1.000
_cell.length_b   1.000
_cell.length_c   1.000
_cell.angle_alpha   90.00
_cell.angle_beta   90.00
_cell.angle_gamma   90.00
#
_symmetry.space_group_name_H-M   'P 1'
#
loop_
_entity.id
_entity.type
_entity.pdbx_description
1 polymer ?
#
loop_
_entity_poly.entity_id
_entity_poly.type
_entity_poly.pdbx_seq_one_letter_code
_entity_poly.pdbx_strand_id
1 'polypeptide(L)'
;MSTANTWSARQTFNGGITGALTGNADTATKLKTAININGVRFDGSADININTLVSRGRVTALRANAQGTSGIQLYEAYNNGYPSPYGNVLHLKGATAAGEGELFIGWSGTSGAHAPVHIRSRRDTDSANWSEWAQVYTSKDSVPGVNAKGNQDTSGNAATATKLQTACTINGVSFDGSKNIELTAEDLNLEQTVELAAGALQKNQNGADIPGKDTFTKNIGACRAFHSSISTGAGNWTTAQLIEWLDSQGHSITHTGCANVHGHTAIIKLLPILAVELFILQVALLRLWVIKVP
;
A
#
# COMPACT_ATOMS: atom_id res chain seq x y z
N MET A 1 38.19 91.34 -31.70
CA MET A 1 39.62 91.01 -31.49
C MET A 1 39.72 89.50 -31.41
N SER A 2 40.39 88.82 -32.34
CA SER A 2 40.53 87.36 -32.27
C SER A 2 41.52 87.01 -31.15
N THR A 3 41.05 86.36 -30.10
CA THR A 3 41.81 86.04 -28.87
C THR A 3 42.68 84.78 -29.00
N ALA A 4 42.79 84.19 -30.19
CA ALA A 4 43.62 83.02 -30.43
C ALA A 4 45.06 83.43 -30.73
N ASN A 5 45.95 83.21 -29.77
CA ASN A 5 47.39 83.34 -29.98
C ASN A 5 47.95 82.03 -30.56
N THR A 6 48.54 82.08 -31.76
CA THR A 6 49.26 80.96 -32.36
C THR A 6 50.75 81.15 -32.14
N TRP A 7 51.38 80.23 -31.42
CA TRP A 7 52.81 80.30 -31.11
C TRP A 7 53.57 79.34 -32.02
N SER A 8 54.48 79.87 -32.84
CA SER A 8 55.24 79.10 -33.84
C SER A 8 56.58 78.55 -33.31
N ALA A 9 56.94 78.88 -32.06
CA ALA A 9 58.15 78.41 -31.41
C ALA A 9 57.85 77.89 -29.99
N ARG A 10 58.70 76.98 -29.48
CA ARG A 10 58.59 76.46 -28.09
C ARG A 10 58.61 77.63 -27.12
N GLN A 11 57.59 77.72 -26.27
CA GLN A 11 57.52 78.69 -25.20
C GLN A 11 57.91 78.03 -23.88
N THR A 12 58.71 78.72 -23.07
CA THR A 12 59.02 78.34 -21.69
C THR A 12 58.35 79.35 -20.78
N PHE A 13 57.48 78.87 -19.88
CA PHE A 13 56.81 79.72 -18.90
C PHE A 13 57.48 79.54 -17.55
N ASN A 14 57.98 80.62 -16.94
CA ASN A 14 58.63 80.59 -15.63
C ASN A 14 57.63 80.48 -14.45
N GLY A 15 56.32 80.51 -14.73
CA GLY A 15 55.24 80.27 -13.77
C GLY A 15 54.26 79.23 -14.32
N GLY A 16 53.37 78.73 -13.45
CA GLY A 16 52.34 77.78 -13.87
C GLY A 16 51.39 78.37 -14.93
N ILE A 17 51.10 77.61 -15.98
CA ILE A 17 50.10 77.98 -16.99
C ILE A 17 48.72 77.63 -16.41
N THR A 18 47.82 78.61 -16.30
CA THR A 18 46.42 78.37 -15.91
C THR A 18 45.54 78.57 -17.14
N GLY A 19 44.81 77.53 -17.55
CA GLY A 19 43.92 77.55 -18.70
C GLY A 19 43.11 76.26 -18.79
N ALA A 20 41.97 76.29 -19.49
CA ALA A 20 41.21 75.07 -19.76
C ALA A 20 42.00 74.18 -20.73
N LEU A 21 42.40 73.00 -20.27
CA LEU A 21 42.96 71.96 -21.14
C LEU A 21 41.81 71.22 -21.83
N THR A 22 41.82 71.13 -23.15
CA THR A 22 40.97 70.19 -23.89
C THR A 22 41.73 68.85 -23.98
N GLY A 23 41.60 68.01 -22.96
CA GLY A 23 42.29 66.71 -22.86
C GLY A 23 42.47 66.21 -21.43
N ASN A 24 43.04 65.01 -21.27
CA ASN A 24 43.41 64.47 -19.96
C ASN A 24 44.76 65.07 -19.51
N ALA A 25 44.87 65.46 -18.24
CA ALA A 25 46.15 65.86 -17.66
C ALA A 25 47.02 64.63 -17.42
N ASP A 26 48.33 64.73 -17.66
CA ASP A 26 49.31 63.63 -17.44
C ASP A 26 49.34 63.13 -15.98
N THR A 27 48.75 63.88 -15.04
CA THR A 27 48.63 63.55 -13.61
C THR A 27 47.23 63.11 -13.18
N ALA A 28 46.30 62.89 -14.10
CA ALA A 28 44.94 62.51 -13.77
C ALA A 28 44.89 61.10 -13.14
N THR A 29 44.77 61.05 -11.81
CA THR A 29 44.66 59.80 -11.04
C THR A 29 43.21 59.32 -10.87
N LYS A 30 42.22 60.17 -11.20
CA LYS A 30 40.79 59.85 -11.10
C LYS A 30 39.94 60.55 -12.17
N LEU A 31 38.81 59.95 -12.51
CA LEU A 31 37.73 60.59 -13.28
C LEU A 31 37.05 61.68 -12.45
N LYS A 32 36.88 62.88 -13.02
CA LYS A 32 36.18 64.01 -12.37
C LYS A 32 34.74 63.66 -12.00
N THR A 33 34.07 62.87 -12.83
CA THR A 33 32.76 62.30 -12.55
C THR A 33 32.88 60.80 -12.66
N ALA A 34 32.79 60.11 -11.53
CA ALA A 34 32.75 58.66 -11.51
C ALA A 34 31.53 58.17 -12.29
N ILE A 35 31.72 57.12 -13.08
CA ILE A 35 30.64 56.48 -13.83
C ILE A 35 30.41 55.08 -13.27
N ASN A 36 29.22 54.52 -13.49
CA ASN A 36 28.94 53.13 -13.11
C ASN A 36 29.27 52.22 -14.30
N ILE A 37 30.17 51.25 -14.12
CA ILE A 37 30.46 50.18 -15.08
C ILE A 37 29.82 48.90 -14.55
N ASN A 38 28.83 48.36 -15.26
CA ASN A 38 28.02 47.23 -14.79
C ASN A 38 27.50 47.40 -13.35
N GLY A 39 27.09 48.63 -12.99
CA GLY A 39 26.60 48.96 -11.65
C GLY A 39 27.68 49.23 -10.59
N VAL A 40 28.96 49.03 -10.90
CA VAL A 40 30.08 49.34 -9.99
C VAL A 40 30.56 50.77 -10.25
N ARG A 41 30.56 51.61 -9.21
CA ARG A 41 31.10 52.98 -9.29
C ARG A 41 32.60 52.92 -9.57
N PHE A 42 33.02 53.55 -10.65
CA PHE A 42 34.41 53.62 -11.07
C PHE A 42 34.84 55.07 -11.26
N ASP A 43 35.92 55.43 -10.58
CA ASP A 43 36.58 56.73 -10.69
C ASP A 43 38.05 56.61 -11.10
N GLY A 44 38.57 55.42 -11.45
CA GLY A 44 39.97 55.22 -11.81
C GLY A 44 40.94 55.12 -10.63
N SER A 45 40.48 55.26 -9.38
CA SER A 45 41.36 55.22 -8.21
C SER A 45 41.78 53.84 -7.73
N ALA A 46 41.06 52.81 -8.17
CA ALA A 46 41.36 51.41 -7.94
C ALA A 46 40.84 50.59 -9.14
N ASP A 47 41.35 49.38 -9.29
CA ASP A 47 40.89 48.45 -10.32
C ASP A 47 39.41 48.11 -10.15
N ILE A 48 38.72 47.90 -11.28
CA ILE A 48 37.35 47.38 -11.29
C ILE A 48 37.42 45.86 -11.32
N ASN A 49 36.80 45.21 -10.34
CA ASN A 49 36.52 43.79 -10.43
C ASN A 49 35.08 43.57 -10.94
N ILE A 50 34.94 42.98 -12.13
CA ILE A 50 33.65 42.58 -12.70
C ILE A 50 33.56 41.06 -12.62
N ASN A 51 32.82 40.57 -11.63
CA ASN A 51 32.54 39.14 -11.47
C ASN A 51 31.60 38.67 -12.59
N THR A 52 32.16 38.36 -13.75
CA THR A 52 31.43 37.77 -14.88
C THR A 52 31.49 36.25 -14.79
N LEU A 53 30.35 35.58 -15.00
CA LEU A 53 30.33 34.14 -15.24
C LEU A 53 30.72 33.87 -16.68
N VAL A 54 32.03 33.84 -16.94
CA VAL A 54 32.59 33.43 -18.22
C VAL A 54 32.99 31.96 -18.17
N SER A 55 32.76 31.24 -19.27
CA SER A 55 33.31 29.88 -19.42
C SER A 55 34.84 29.95 -19.31
N ARG A 56 35.43 29.08 -18.48
CA ARG A 56 36.89 28.91 -18.38
C ARG A 56 37.41 27.85 -19.36
N GLY A 57 36.57 27.42 -20.30
CA GLY A 57 36.91 26.39 -21.27
C GLY A 57 36.90 24.98 -20.68
N ARG A 58 37.59 24.07 -21.37
CA ARG A 58 37.65 22.64 -21.05
C ARG A 58 38.54 22.38 -19.84
N VAL A 59 37.99 21.76 -18.80
CA VAL A 59 38.71 21.43 -17.55
C VAL A 59 38.54 19.96 -17.23
N THR A 60 39.61 19.26 -16.88
CA THR A 60 39.53 17.85 -16.47
C THR A 60 38.83 17.70 -15.13
N ALA A 61 37.93 16.73 -15.02
CA ALA A 61 37.20 16.46 -13.79
C ALA A 61 38.18 16.16 -12.63
N LEU A 62 38.01 16.91 -11.54
CA LEU A 62 38.79 16.74 -10.33
C LEU A 62 38.55 15.34 -9.72
N ARG A 63 39.60 14.75 -9.15
CA ARG A 63 39.61 13.40 -8.57
C ARG A 63 40.20 13.43 -7.15
N ALA A 64 39.93 12.38 -6.38
CA ALA A 64 40.38 12.25 -5.00
C ALA A 64 40.07 13.53 -4.20
N ASN A 65 41.08 14.20 -3.63
CA ASN A 65 40.95 15.41 -2.82
C ASN A 65 41.36 16.70 -3.57
N ALA A 66 41.58 16.65 -4.89
CA ALA A 66 41.96 17.83 -5.66
C ALA A 66 40.88 18.93 -5.60
N GLN A 67 41.31 20.17 -5.42
CA GLN A 67 40.44 21.34 -5.26
C GLN A 67 40.44 22.21 -6.52
N GLY A 68 39.30 22.83 -6.81
CA GLY A 68 39.15 23.81 -7.89
C GLY A 68 39.51 25.24 -7.47
N THR A 69 39.28 26.19 -8.37
CA THR A 69 39.43 27.62 -8.10
C THR A 69 38.27 28.16 -7.27
N SER A 70 38.57 28.98 -6.27
CA SER A 70 37.55 29.61 -5.41
C SER A 70 36.52 30.42 -6.21
N GLY A 71 35.29 30.46 -5.70
CA GLY A 71 34.16 31.17 -6.31
C GLY A 71 33.28 30.28 -7.19
N ILE A 72 32.53 30.93 -8.08
CA ILE A 72 31.63 30.27 -9.02
C ILE A 72 32.33 30.22 -10.39
N GLN A 73 32.59 29.02 -10.89
CA GLN A 73 33.27 28.80 -12.16
C GLN A 73 32.38 27.99 -13.12
N LEU A 74 32.45 28.31 -14.40
CA LEU A 74 31.79 27.57 -15.47
C LEU A 74 32.85 26.86 -16.32
N TYR A 75 32.75 25.54 -16.46
CA TYR A 75 33.64 24.72 -17.27
C TYR A 75 32.91 23.98 -18.39
N GLU A 76 33.69 23.52 -19.35
CA GLU A 76 33.25 22.64 -20.42
C GLU A 76 33.72 21.21 -20.14
N ALA A 77 32.78 20.27 -20.17
CA ALA A 77 33.09 18.86 -20.24
C ALA A 77 33.30 18.47 -21.71
N TYR A 78 34.45 17.86 -21.98
CA TYR A 78 34.84 17.44 -23.33
C TYR A 78 35.85 16.29 -23.25
N ASN A 79 35.36 15.05 -23.14
CA ASN A 79 36.14 13.81 -23.00
C ASN A 79 37.21 13.87 -21.91
N ASN A 80 36.87 14.45 -20.77
CA ASN A 80 37.81 14.85 -19.73
C ASN A 80 37.38 14.36 -18.33
N GLY A 81 36.65 13.24 -18.27
CA GLY A 81 36.40 12.49 -17.04
C GLY A 81 35.13 12.86 -16.25
N TYR A 82 34.24 13.67 -16.82
CA TYR A 82 32.89 13.90 -16.29
C TYR A 82 31.92 12.73 -16.58
N PRO A 83 30.75 12.67 -15.93
CA PRO A 83 29.78 11.59 -16.10
C PRO A 83 29.31 11.36 -17.54
N SER A 84 29.36 12.38 -18.40
CA SER A 84 29.15 12.23 -19.83
C SER A 84 30.26 12.91 -20.63
N PRO A 85 30.55 12.44 -21.86
CA PRO A 85 31.60 12.99 -22.72
C PRO A 85 31.55 14.50 -22.91
N TYR A 86 30.35 15.08 -23.03
CA TYR A 86 30.15 16.48 -23.35
C TYR A 86 29.10 17.13 -22.46
N GLY A 87 29.31 18.39 -22.10
CA GLY A 87 28.40 19.12 -21.22
C GLY A 87 29.03 20.37 -20.64
N ASN A 88 28.35 20.91 -19.63
CA ASN A 88 28.81 22.06 -18.85
C ASN A 88 28.85 21.72 -17.37
N VAL A 89 29.75 22.36 -16.65
CA VAL A 89 29.93 22.15 -15.21
C VAL A 89 29.87 23.50 -14.53
N LEU A 90 28.99 23.61 -13.54
CA LEU A 90 29.02 24.69 -12.56
C LEU A 90 29.80 24.20 -11.35
N HIS A 91 30.97 24.79 -11.12
CA HIS A 91 31.82 24.51 -9.97
C HIS A 91 31.67 25.61 -8.92
N LEU A 92 31.49 25.22 -7.66
CA LEU A 92 31.19 26.11 -6.54
C LEU A 92 32.20 25.84 -5.42
N LYS A 93 33.05 26.82 -5.12
CA LYS A 93 34.04 26.73 -4.05
C LYS A 93 34.00 27.96 -3.14
N GLY A 94 34.11 27.74 -1.84
CA GLY A 94 34.23 28.82 -0.86
C GLY A 94 35.49 29.68 -1.08
N ALA A 95 35.42 30.97 -0.74
CA ALA A 95 36.58 31.86 -0.84
C ALA A 95 37.70 31.47 0.12
N THR A 96 37.34 31.09 1.34
CA THR A 96 38.25 30.67 2.42
C THR A 96 38.02 29.23 2.87
N ALA A 97 36.89 28.63 2.50
CA ALA A 97 36.53 27.26 2.83
C ALA A 97 37.06 26.29 1.77
N ALA A 98 37.48 25.11 2.22
CA ALA A 98 37.84 23.98 1.38
C ALA A 98 36.61 23.31 0.74
N GLY A 99 35.40 23.52 1.28
CA GLY A 99 34.17 22.89 0.80
C GLY A 99 33.83 23.27 -0.64
N GLU A 100 33.48 22.26 -1.44
CA GLU A 100 33.21 22.40 -2.87
C GLU A 100 32.03 21.54 -3.34
N GLY A 101 31.34 22.01 -4.37
CA GLY A 101 30.27 21.31 -5.05
C GLY A 101 30.33 21.49 -6.56
N GLU A 102 29.86 20.49 -7.30
CA GLU A 102 29.72 20.57 -8.74
C GLU A 102 28.34 20.11 -9.19
N LEU A 103 27.77 20.85 -10.15
CA LEU A 103 26.61 20.46 -10.94
C LEU A 103 27.06 20.29 -12.39
N PHE A 104 26.89 19.09 -12.92
CA PHE A 104 27.16 18.74 -14.30
C PHE A 104 25.86 18.60 -15.08
N ILE A 105 25.78 19.25 -16.25
CA ILE A 105 24.67 19.11 -17.20
C ILE A 105 25.27 18.58 -18.49
N GLY A 106 25.01 17.31 -18.79
CA GLY A 106 25.47 16.67 -20.02
C GLY A 106 24.66 17.11 -21.22
N TRP A 107 25.30 17.18 -22.37
CA TRP A 107 24.58 17.38 -23.64
C TRP A 107 24.02 16.04 -24.10
N SER A 108 22.72 16.00 -24.41
CA SER A 108 21.99 14.79 -24.77
C SER A 108 22.38 14.20 -26.14
N GLY A 109 23.18 14.92 -26.93
CA GLY A 109 23.62 14.50 -28.27
C GLY A 109 22.53 14.54 -29.34
N THR A 110 21.26 14.75 -28.96
CA THR A 110 20.11 14.84 -29.86
C THR A 110 19.30 16.08 -29.52
N SER A 111 18.98 16.91 -30.51
CA SER A 111 18.19 18.13 -30.30
C SER A 111 16.84 17.83 -29.62
N GLY A 112 16.57 18.52 -28.51
CA GLY A 112 15.33 18.36 -27.74
C GLY A 112 15.28 17.11 -26.85
N ALA A 113 16.29 16.24 -26.87
CA ALA A 113 16.34 15.09 -25.99
C ALA A 113 16.72 15.48 -24.56
N HIS A 114 16.27 14.66 -23.59
CA HIS A 114 16.53 14.82 -22.17
C HIS A 114 18.04 14.81 -21.86
N ALA A 115 18.49 15.79 -21.08
CA ALA A 115 19.89 15.94 -20.68
C ALA A 115 20.15 15.22 -19.35
N PRO A 116 21.23 14.43 -19.23
CA PRO A 116 21.62 13.87 -17.95
C PRO A 116 22.19 14.97 -17.04
N VAL A 117 21.78 14.98 -15.77
CA VAL A 117 22.26 15.93 -14.77
C VAL A 117 22.86 15.16 -13.61
N HIS A 118 24.04 15.57 -13.15
CA HIS A 118 24.73 14.95 -12.03
C HIS A 118 25.25 15.99 -11.04
N ILE A 119 25.31 15.61 -9.76
CA ILE A 119 25.87 16.43 -8.71
C ILE A 119 26.92 15.65 -7.93
N ARG A 120 27.87 16.37 -7.33
CA ARG A 120 28.80 15.84 -6.34
C ARG A 120 29.27 16.94 -5.41
N SER A 121 29.84 16.57 -4.28
CA SER A 121 30.46 17.52 -3.36
C SER A 121 31.62 16.91 -2.60
N ARG A 122 32.39 17.77 -1.92
CA ARG A 122 33.36 17.40 -0.89
C ARG A 122 33.14 18.25 0.34
N ARG A 123 33.41 17.68 1.52
CA ARG A 123 33.32 18.38 2.80
C ARG A 123 34.35 19.51 2.87
N ASP A 124 34.06 20.50 3.71
CA ASP A 124 34.97 21.60 4.07
C ASP A 124 36.18 21.15 4.92
N THR A 125 37.04 20.31 4.33
CA THR A 125 38.38 19.99 4.86
C THR A 125 39.35 19.77 3.71
N ASP A 126 40.64 20.06 3.89
CA ASP A 126 41.61 19.96 2.77
C ASP A 126 41.87 18.53 2.29
N SER A 127 41.64 17.55 3.15
CA SER A 127 41.83 16.13 2.84
C SER A 127 40.56 15.41 2.36
N ALA A 128 39.40 16.07 2.35
CA ALA A 128 38.16 15.42 1.92
C ALA A 128 38.22 15.03 0.44
N ASN A 129 37.90 13.77 0.15
CA ASN A 129 37.68 13.31 -1.21
C ASN A 129 36.34 13.81 -1.75
N TRP A 130 36.26 13.96 -3.07
CA TRP A 130 35.00 14.11 -3.79
C TRP A 130 34.12 12.88 -3.57
N SER A 131 32.81 13.10 -3.38
CA SER A 131 31.82 12.05 -3.53
C SER A 131 31.86 11.51 -4.96
N GLU A 132 31.34 10.29 -5.14
CA GLU A 132 30.95 9.84 -6.47
C GLU A 132 29.89 10.79 -7.06
N TRP A 133 29.78 10.79 -8.39
CA TRP A 133 28.73 11.53 -9.08
C TRP A 133 27.39 10.85 -8.85
N ALA A 134 26.42 11.62 -8.36
CA ALA A 134 25.05 11.17 -8.21
C ALA A 134 24.18 11.80 -9.31
N GLN A 135 23.39 10.99 -10.00
CA GLN A 135 22.44 11.47 -11.00
C GLN A 135 21.25 12.15 -10.31
N VAL A 136 20.85 13.30 -10.85
CA VAL A 136 19.58 13.97 -10.48
C VAL A 136 18.51 13.44 -11.42
N TYR A 137 17.53 12.73 -10.84
CA TYR A 137 16.40 12.20 -11.60
C TYR A 137 15.30 13.24 -11.75
N THR A 138 14.69 13.27 -12.92
CA THR A 138 13.57 14.12 -13.30
C THR A 138 12.42 13.24 -13.83
N SER A 139 11.27 13.84 -14.14
CA SER A 139 10.22 13.16 -14.91
C SER A 139 10.68 12.76 -16.33
N LYS A 140 11.86 13.24 -16.76
CA LYS A 140 12.76 12.88 -17.87
C LYS A 140 13.46 11.52 -17.81
N ASP A 141 13.65 10.98 -16.62
CA ASP A 141 14.52 9.82 -16.40
C ASP A 141 13.72 8.53 -16.15
N SER A 142 14.29 7.39 -16.55
CA SER A 142 13.84 6.07 -16.10
C SER A 142 14.66 5.71 -14.86
N VAL A 143 14.03 5.51 -13.71
CA VAL A 143 14.73 5.14 -12.48
C VAL A 143 15.01 3.63 -12.50
N PRO A 144 16.27 3.17 -12.29
CA PRO A 144 16.57 1.74 -12.20
C PRO A 144 15.75 1.06 -11.10
N GLY A 145 15.06 -0.04 -11.44
CA GLY A 145 14.20 -0.78 -10.52
C GLY A 145 12.69 -0.51 -10.64
N VAL A 146 12.27 0.37 -11.55
CA VAL A 146 10.84 0.54 -11.89
C VAL A 146 10.62 0.33 -13.39
N ASN A 147 9.67 -0.53 -13.74
CA ASN A 147 9.57 -1.10 -15.08
C ASN A 147 8.89 -0.15 -16.12
N ALA A 148 8.64 1.11 -15.78
CA ALA A 148 8.30 2.25 -16.67
C ALA A 148 8.18 3.55 -15.83
N LYS A 149 8.19 4.72 -16.49
CA LYS A 149 8.43 6.05 -15.88
C LYS A 149 7.22 6.73 -15.23
N GLY A 150 7.36 7.24 -13.99
CA GLY A 150 6.40 8.12 -13.29
C GLY A 150 6.85 8.59 -11.89
N ASN A 151 6.05 9.44 -11.22
CA ASN A 151 6.23 9.84 -9.80
C ASN A 151 5.65 8.76 -8.86
N GLN A 152 6.33 7.64 -8.73
CA GLN A 152 5.84 6.50 -7.97
C GLN A 152 6.55 6.38 -6.61
N ASP A 153 5.74 6.36 -5.55
CA ASP A 153 6.13 5.89 -4.23
C ASP A 153 6.17 4.35 -4.26
N THR A 154 7.37 3.77 -4.29
CA THR A 154 7.58 2.32 -4.27
C THR A 154 7.80 1.76 -2.86
N SER A 155 7.40 2.50 -1.81
CA SER A 155 7.51 2.01 -0.43
C SER A 155 6.46 0.92 -0.07
N GLY A 156 5.53 0.61 -0.97
CA GLY A 156 4.52 -0.44 -0.77
C GLY A 156 4.75 -1.70 -1.63
N ASN A 157 5.14 -2.80 -0.98
CA ASN A 157 4.97 -4.23 -1.38
C ASN A 157 5.28 -4.68 -2.84
N ALA A 158 5.94 -3.87 -3.67
CA ALA A 158 6.10 -4.13 -5.11
C ALA A 158 7.00 -5.35 -5.41
N ALA A 159 8.06 -5.57 -4.62
CA ALA A 159 9.02 -6.66 -4.87
C ALA A 159 8.49 -8.07 -4.55
N THR A 160 7.49 -8.18 -3.67
CA THR A 160 6.86 -9.45 -3.27
C THR A 160 5.61 -9.77 -4.10
N ALA A 161 5.03 -8.78 -4.78
CA ALA A 161 3.82 -8.91 -5.60
C ALA A 161 4.02 -9.69 -6.92
N THR A 162 5.27 -9.99 -7.34
CA THR A 162 5.53 -10.75 -8.57
C THR A 162 4.87 -12.13 -8.56
N LYS A 163 4.67 -12.74 -7.37
CA LYS A 163 4.03 -14.05 -7.25
C LYS A 163 2.54 -14.06 -7.60
N LEU A 164 1.85 -12.92 -7.51
CA LEU A 164 0.45 -12.75 -7.95
C LEU A 164 0.35 -11.98 -9.28
N GLN A 165 1.47 -11.71 -9.95
CA GLN A 165 1.47 -11.07 -11.27
C GLN A 165 0.75 -11.93 -12.32
N THR A 166 0.91 -13.24 -12.23
CA THR A 166 0.03 -14.20 -12.90
C THR A 166 -1.02 -14.63 -11.89
N ALA A 167 -2.30 -14.44 -12.21
CA ALA A 167 -3.39 -14.88 -11.36
C ALA A 167 -3.22 -16.36 -11.03
N CYS A 168 -3.31 -16.71 -9.74
CA CYS A 168 -3.33 -18.11 -9.32
C CYS A 168 -4.78 -18.56 -9.15
N THR A 169 -5.01 -19.87 -9.12
CA THR A 169 -6.32 -20.41 -8.79
C THR A 169 -6.33 -20.84 -7.33
N ILE A 170 -7.28 -20.33 -6.55
CA ILE A 170 -7.60 -20.87 -5.23
C ILE A 170 -8.85 -21.70 -5.43
N ASN A 171 -8.68 -23.02 -5.35
CA ASN A 171 -9.78 -23.96 -5.48
C ASN A 171 -10.57 -23.79 -6.79
N GLY A 172 -9.84 -23.60 -7.90
CA GLY A 172 -10.41 -23.35 -9.23
C GLY A 172 -10.73 -21.88 -9.53
N VAL A 173 -10.91 -21.03 -8.53
CA VAL A 173 -11.27 -19.61 -8.70
C VAL A 173 -10.02 -18.74 -8.90
N SER A 174 -10.00 -17.95 -9.99
CA SER A 174 -8.91 -17.03 -10.30
C SER A 174 -8.77 -15.92 -9.26
N PHE A 175 -7.56 -15.73 -8.73
CA PHE A 175 -7.21 -14.72 -7.74
C PHE A 175 -5.91 -14.00 -8.14
N ASP A 176 -6.01 -12.69 -8.32
CA ASP A 176 -4.90 -11.80 -8.70
C ASP A 176 -4.61 -10.73 -7.63
N GLY A 177 -5.29 -10.79 -6.49
CA GLY A 177 -5.14 -9.83 -5.39
C GLY A 177 -5.77 -8.45 -5.62
N SER A 178 -6.51 -8.24 -6.71
CA SER A 178 -7.20 -6.96 -7.00
C SER A 178 -8.46 -6.74 -6.15
N LYS A 179 -9.06 -7.83 -5.65
CA LYS A 179 -10.26 -7.84 -4.81
C LYS A 179 -10.24 -9.04 -3.87
N ASN A 180 -11.15 -9.06 -2.90
CA ASN A 180 -11.39 -10.25 -2.08
C ASN A 180 -11.83 -11.44 -2.96
N ILE A 181 -11.45 -12.64 -2.55
CA ILE A 181 -11.95 -13.88 -3.14
C ILE A 181 -13.25 -14.30 -2.45
N GLU A 182 -14.23 -14.73 -3.24
CA GLU A 182 -15.45 -15.38 -2.78
C GLU A 182 -15.44 -16.82 -3.26
N LEU A 183 -15.80 -17.76 -2.39
CA LEU A 183 -15.87 -19.20 -2.68
C LEU A 183 -17.30 -19.70 -2.45
N THR A 184 -17.77 -20.53 -3.36
CA THR A 184 -19.08 -21.19 -3.34
C THR A 184 -18.98 -22.61 -2.81
N ALA A 185 -20.13 -23.26 -2.57
CA ALA A 185 -20.17 -24.67 -2.22
C ALA A 185 -19.65 -25.57 -3.36
N GLU A 186 -19.86 -25.16 -4.62
CA GLU A 186 -19.31 -25.84 -5.81
C GLU A 186 -17.78 -25.79 -5.80
N ASP A 187 -17.20 -24.60 -5.61
CA ASP A 187 -15.75 -24.43 -5.54
C ASP A 187 -15.18 -25.41 -4.50
N LEU A 188 -15.80 -25.47 -3.32
CA LEU A 188 -15.39 -26.31 -2.19
C LEU A 188 -15.75 -27.81 -2.32
N ASN A 189 -16.38 -28.24 -3.41
CA ASN A 189 -16.89 -29.60 -3.63
C ASN A 189 -17.85 -30.06 -2.51
N LEU A 190 -18.70 -29.15 -2.02
CA LEU A 190 -19.65 -29.40 -0.93
C LEU A 190 -21.09 -29.63 -1.39
N GLU A 191 -21.35 -29.65 -2.69
CA GLU A 191 -22.69 -29.82 -3.29
C GLU A 191 -23.44 -31.03 -2.71
N GLN A 192 -22.81 -32.21 -2.76
CA GLN A 192 -23.41 -33.44 -2.24
C GLN A 192 -23.70 -33.34 -0.73
N THR A 193 -22.86 -32.65 0.02
CA THR A 193 -23.08 -32.44 1.46
C THR A 193 -24.30 -31.56 1.71
N VAL A 194 -24.45 -30.48 0.93
CA VAL A 194 -25.61 -29.58 0.99
C VAL A 194 -26.89 -30.34 0.64
N GLU A 195 -26.87 -31.16 -0.41
CA GLU A 195 -28.02 -31.99 -0.83
C GLU A 195 -28.41 -33.02 0.24
N LEU A 196 -27.45 -33.76 0.78
CA LEU A 196 -27.69 -34.74 1.85
C LEU A 196 -28.23 -34.07 3.13
N ALA A 197 -27.70 -32.90 3.48
CA ALA A 197 -28.19 -32.12 4.63
C ALA A 197 -29.61 -31.60 4.41
N ALA A 198 -29.95 -31.18 3.19
CA ALA A 198 -31.30 -30.77 2.83
C ALA A 198 -32.30 -31.93 2.89
N GLY A 199 -31.86 -33.16 2.57
CA GLY A 199 -32.67 -34.38 2.66
C GLY A 199 -32.81 -34.99 4.06
N ALA A 200 -32.07 -34.51 5.05
CA ALA A 200 -32.14 -35.00 6.42
C ALA A 200 -33.33 -34.42 7.19
N LEU A 201 -33.78 -35.13 8.24
CA LEU A 201 -34.84 -34.65 9.12
C LEU A 201 -34.41 -33.38 9.87
N GLN A 202 -35.21 -32.32 9.74
CA GLN A 202 -34.92 -31.01 10.28
C GLN A 202 -35.43 -30.90 11.72
N LYS A 203 -34.52 -30.57 12.64
CA LYS A 203 -34.84 -30.47 14.07
C LYS A 203 -35.98 -29.50 14.38
N ASN A 204 -36.01 -28.36 13.69
CA ASN A 204 -37.05 -27.33 13.85
C ASN A 204 -38.44 -27.79 13.36
N GLN A 205 -38.52 -28.86 12.57
CA GLN A 205 -39.78 -29.43 12.11
C GLN A 205 -40.34 -30.48 13.07
N ASN A 206 -39.60 -30.89 14.11
CA ASN A 206 -40.04 -31.84 15.14
C ASN A 206 -40.73 -33.09 14.55
N GLY A 207 -40.22 -33.61 13.44
CA GLY A 207 -40.74 -34.82 12.77
C GLY A 207 -41.95 -34.59 11.86
N ALA A 208 -42.39 -33.34 11.64
CA ALA A 208 -43.43 -33.02 10.66
C ALA A 208 -43.02 -33.42 9.23
N ASP A 209 -41.73 -33.37 8.94
CA ASP A 209 -41.05 -33.66 7.68
C ASP A 209 -40.75 -35.15 7.43
N ILE A 210 -41.11 -36.05 8.35
CA ILE A 210 -41.02 -37.49 8.12
C ILE A 210 -41.95 -37.88 6.95
N PRO A 211 -41.43 -38.36 5.80
CA PRO A 211 -42.24 -38.65 4.60
C PRO A 211 -43.19 -39.84 4.75
N GLY A 212 -42.96 -40.71 5.74
CA GLY A 212 -43.77 -41.90 6.02
C GLY A 212 -43.85 -42.18 7.52
N LYS A 213 -44.63 -41.37 8.25
CA LYS A 213 -44.76 -41.44 9.72
C LYS A 213 -45.17 -42.83 10.21
N ASP A 214 -46.05 -43.49 9.48
CA ASP A 214 -46.49 -44.86 9.77
C ASP A 214 -45.36 -45.88 9.72
N THR A 215 -44.52 -45.81 8.69
CA THR A 215 -43.35 -46.67 8.53
C THR A 215 -42.30 -46.33 9.59
N PHE A 216 -42.11 -45.04 9.89
CA PHE A 216 -41.20 -44.60 10.96
C PHE A 216 -41.62 -45.16 12.32
N THR A 217 -42.90 -45.04 12.71
CA THR A 217 -43.46 -45.59 13.96
C THR A 217 -43.25 -47.11 14.06
N LYS A 218 -43.42 -47.85 12.95
CA LYS A 218 -43.12 -49.30 12.89
C LYS A 218 -41.64 -49.60 13.08
N ASN A 219 -40.76 -48.86 12.39
CA ASN A 219 -39.30 -49.08 12.44
C ASN A 219 -38.72 -48.84 13.84
N ILE A 220 -39.27 -47.89 14.60
CA ILE A 220 -38.87 -47.64 16.00
C ILE A 220 -39.57 -48.56 17.01
N GLY A 221 -40.42 -49.50 16.56
CA GLY A 221 -41.13 -50.43 17.43
C GLY A 221 -42.20 -49.78 18.32
N ALA A 222 -42.72 -48.62 17.94
CA ALA A 222 -43.76 -47.91 18.70
C ALA A 222 -45.17 -48.24 18.20
N CYS A 223 -46.17 -48.15 19.08
CA CYS A 223 -47.58 -48.20 18.69
C CYS A 223 -48.03 -46.82 18.19
N ARG A 224 -48.76 -46.77 17.07
CA ARG A 224 -49.35 -45.52 16.56
C ARG A 224 -50.59 -45.16 17.36
N ALA A 225 -50.60 -44.00 18.01
CA ALA A 225 -51.81 -43.42 18.58
C ALA A 225 -52.51 -42.56 17.51
N PHE A 226 -53.77 -42.87 17.20
CA PHE A 226 -54.58 -42.09 16.24
C PHE A 226 -55.19 -40.82 16.86
N HIS A 227 -55.11 -40.68 18.19
CA HIS A 227 -55.72 -39.59 18.95
C HIS A 227 -54.77 -39.20 20.08
N SER A 228 -54.70 -37.90 20.40
CA SER A 228 -53.92 -37.36 21.53
C SER A 228 -54.56 -37.63 22.89
N SER A 229 -55.84 -37.99 22.91
CA SER A 229 -56.62 -38.30 24.11
C SER A 229 -57.78 -39.23 23.76
N ILE A 230 -58.06 -40.19 24.62
CA ILE A 230 -59.28 -41.02 24.54
C ILE A 230 -60.20 -40.54 25.65
N SER A 231 -61.40 -40.07 25.28
CA SER A 231 -62.43 -39.77 26.27
C SER A 231 -63.09 -41.08 26.68
N THR A 232 -62.99 -41.40 27.96
CA THR A 232 -63.61 -42.59 28.55
C THR A 232 -65.08 -42.37 28.93
N GLY A 233 -65.56 -41.12 28.85
CA GLY A 233 -66.95 -40.74 29.12
C GLY A 233 -67.44 -40.97 30.55
N ALA A 234 -66.57 -41.35 31.49
CA ALA A 234 -66.96 -41.75 32.84
C ALA A 234 -65.99 -41.23 33.92
N GLY A 235 -66.49 -41.13 35.15
CA GLY A 235 -65.77 -40.63 36.34
C GLY A 235 -64.76 -41.64 36.91
N ASN A 236 -64.45 -41.55 38.22
CA ASN A 236 -63.51 -42.46 38.87
C ASN A 236 -63.91 -43.93 38.69
N TRP A 237 -63.01 -44.73 38.14
CA TRP A 237 -63.18 -46.17 37.96
C TRP A 237 -62.47 -46.96 39.04
N THR A 238 -63.06 -48.11 39.40
CA THR A 238 -62.31 -49.19 40.04
C THR A 238 -61.44 -49.93 39.01
N THR A 239 -60.40 -50.64 39.45
CA THR A 239 -59.55 -51.45 38.57
C THR A 239 -60.35 -52.43 37.72
N ALA A 240 -61.41 -53.03 38.28
CA ALA A 240 -62.29 -53.95 37.56
C ALA A 240 -63.09 -53.26 36.45
N GLN A 241 -63.66 -52.08 36.73
CA GLN A 241 -64.42 -51.30 35.74
C GLN A 241 -63.53 -50.82 34.59
N LEU A 242 -62.28 -50.45 34.87
CA LEU A 242 -61.31 -50.09 33.84
C LEU A 242 -60.96 -51.30 32.96
N ILE A 243 -60.75 -52.47 33.54
CA ILE A 243 -60.45 -53.72 32.81
C ILE A 243 -61.62 -54.10 31.90
N GLU A 244 -62.84 -54.12 32.43
CA GLU A 244 -64.05 -54.42 31.65
C GLU A 244 -64.26 -53.44 30.50
N TRP A 245 -64.02 -52.15 30.72
CA TRP A 245 -64.11 -51.15 29.67
C TRP A 245 -63.06 -51.39 28.58
N LEU A 246 -61.80 -51.66 28.94
CA LEU A 246 -60.74 -51.96 27.96
C LEU A 246 -61.04 -53.21 27.14
N ASP A 247 -61.51 -54.29 27.78
CA ASP A 247 -61.93 -55.51 27.10
C ASP A 247 -63.12 -55.24 26.16
N SER A 248 -64.07 -54.38 26.55
CA SER A 248 -65.21 -53.98 25.70
C SER A 248 -64.80 -53.20 24.45
N GLN A 249 -63.67 -52.49 24.48
CA GLN A 249 -63.10 -51.80 23.32
C GLN A 249 -62.24 -52.73 22.43
N GLY A 250 -62.17 -54.02 22.76
CA GLY A 250 -61.37 -55.01 22.02
C GLY A 250 -59.89 -55.02 22.40
N HIS A 251 -59.50 -54.42 23.53
CA HIS A 251 -58.13 -54.42 24.03
C HIS A 251 -57.91 -55.59 25.01
N SER A 252 -57.34 -56.70 24.55
CA SER A 252 -56.94 -57.78 25.45
C SER A 252 -55.65 -57.44 26.20
N ILE A 253 -55.69 -57.52 27.53
CA ILE A 253 -54.56 -57.27 28.44
C ILE A 253 -53.51 -58.41 28.40
N THR A 254 -53.75 -59.47 27.60
CA THR A 254 -52.95 -60.71 27.62
C THR A 254 -51.76 -60.74 26.65
N HIS A 255 -51.59 -59.74 25.77
CA HIS A 255 -50.46 -59.70 24.85
C HIS A 255 -49.73 -58.34 24.91
N THR A 256 -48.43 -58.38 25.19
CA THR A 256 -47.50 -57.26 25.02
C THR A 256 -47.29 -56.96 23.53
N GLY A 257 -48.31 -56.40 22.88
CA GLY A 257 -48.27 -56.00 21.47
C GLY A 257 -49.43 -55.05 21.14
N CYS A 258 -49.20 -54.11 20.21
CA CYS A 258 -50.24 -53.17 19.77
C CYS A 258 -51.38 -53.95 19.10
N ALA A 259 -52.55 -54.04 19.72
CA ALA A 259 -53.73 -54.65 19.11
C ALA A 259 -54.28 -53.73 18.01
N ASN A 260 -54.28 -54.20 16.76
CA ASN A 260 -54.93 -53.52 15.63
C ASN A 260 -56.43 -53.83 15.68
N VAL A 261 -57.24 -52.89 16.15
CA VAL A 261 -58.69 -52.88 15.91
C VAL A 261 -59.05 -51.54 15.27
N HIS A 262 -59.82 -51.61 14.19
CA HIS A 262 -60.23 -50.49 13.33
C HIS A 262 -60.58 -49.23 14.13
N GLY A 263 -59.72 -48.22 14.03
CA GLY A 263 -60.00 -46.85 14.49
C GLY A 263 -59.55 -46.48 15.90
N HIS A 264 -59.24 -47.42 16.81
CA HIS A 264 -58.83 -47.08 18.18
C HIS A 264 -57.66 -47.93 18.67
N THR A 265 -56.47 -47.33 18.75
CA THR A 265 -55.28 -47.95 19.37
C THR A 265 -55.07 -47.35 20.76
N ALA A 266 -55.36 -48.11 21.82
CA ALA A 266 -54.99 -47.78 23.19
C ALA A 266 -53.77 -48.59 23.63
N ILE A 267 -52.86 -47.96 24.38
CA ILE A 267 -51.66 -48.58 24.95
C ILE A 267 -51.98 -48.98 26.39
N ILE A 268 -51.89 -50.26 26.73
CA ILE A 268 -51.91 -50.74 28.12
C ILE A 268 -50.57 -51.41 28.39
N LYS A 269 -49.69 -50.74 29.16
CA LYS A 269 -48.55 -51.39 29.81
C LYS A 269 -48.94 -51.67 31.26
N LEU A 270 -49.10 -52.95 31.63
CA LEU A 270 -49.02 -53.34 33.03
C LEU A 270 -47.58 -53.80 33.32
N LEU A 271 -46.85 -52.97 34.06
CA LEU A 271 -45.88 -53.49 35.02
C LEU A 271 -46.70 -54.16 36.10
N PRO A 272 -46.57 -55.48 36.34
CA PRO A 272 -47.29 -56.15 37.40
C PRO A 272 -46.91 -55.48 38.74
N ILE A 273 -47.92 -54.93 39.41
CA ILE A 273 -47.79 -54.38 40.76
C ILE A 273 -47.54 -55.55 41.70
N LEU A 274 -46.26 -55.79 41.96
CA LEU A 274 -45.71 -56.39 43.18
C LEU A 274 -44.26 -55.87 43.34
N ALA A 275 -44.11 -54.54 43.40
CA ALA A 275 -43.00 -53.86 44.10
C ALA A 275 -43.19 -52.34 44.01
N VAL A 276 -43.19 -51.69 45.16
CA VAL A 276 -43.52 -50.27 45.39
C VAL A 276 -42.43 -49.27 44.91
N GLU A 277 -41.41 -49.65 44.14
CA GLU A 277 -40.26 -48.75 43.89
C GLU A 277 -39.85 -48.48 42.43
N LEU A 278 -40.65 -48.83 41.41
CA LEU A 278 -40.17 -48.71 40.01
C LEU A 278 -40.94 -47.77 39.08
N PHE A 279 -41.78 -46.85 39.59
CA PHE A 279 -42.48 -45.87 38.72
C PHE A 279 -41.80 -44.50 38.67
N ILE A 280 -40.87 -44.21 39.59
CA ILE A 280 -40.05 -42.99 39.52
C ILE A 280 -38.91 -43.13 38.49
N LEU A 281 -38.49 -44.35 38.12
CA LEU A 281 -37.32 -44.55 37.25
C LEU A 281 -37.58 -44.42 35.74
N GLN A 282 -38.76 -44.76 35.21
CA GLN A 282 -38.97 -44.76 33.75
C GLN A 282 -39.34 -43.38 33.16
N VAL A 283 -39.97 -42.50 33.94
CA VAL A 283 -40.19 -41.10 33.51
C VAL A 283 -38.93 -40.24 33.77
N ALA A 284 -38.10 -40.59 34.75
CA ALA A 284 -36.82 -39.93 35.00
C ALA A 284 -35.73 -40.28 33.97
N LEU A 285 -35.67 -41.53 33.48
CA LEU A 285 -34.67 -41.93 32.47
C LEU A 285 -34.94 -41.34 31.08
N LEU A 286 -36.20 -41.04 30.73
CA LEU A 286 -36.51 -40.34 29.48
C LEU A 286 -36.20 -38.83 29.56
N ARG A 287 -36.25 -38.22 30.76
CA ARG A 287 -35.84 -36.82 30.97
C ARG A 287 -34.32 -36.63 31.10
N LEU A 288 -33.57 -37.65 31.54
CA LEU A 288 -32.11 -37.55 31.65
C LEU A 288 -31.36 -37.78 30.33
N TRP A 289 -31.92 -38.54 29.40
CA TRP A 289 -31.26 -38.80 28.10
C TRP A 289 -31.41 -37.64 27.11
N VAL A 290 -32.38 -36.73 27.33
CA VAL A 290 -32.58 -35.52 26.50
C VAL A 290 -31.67 -34.35 26.93
N ILE A 291 -30.91 -34.46 28.03
CA ILE A 291 -30.10 -33.34 28.58
C ILE A 291 -28.58 -33.55 28.47
N LYS A 292 -28.07 -34.70 28.01
CA LYS A 292 -26.61 -34.86 27.82
C LYS A 292 -26.23 -35.68 26.59
N VAL A 293 -26.04 -34.97 25.49
CA VAL A 293 -24.91 -35.17 24.56
C VAL A 293 -24.46 -33.77 24.12
N PRO A 294 -23.15 -33.44 24.15
CA PRO A 294 -22.60 -32.11 23.85
C PRO A 294 -22.88 -31.61 22.43
#